data_AF-A0A7C5A7M7-F1
#
_entry.id   AF-A0A7C5A7M7-F1
#
_cell.length_a   1.000
_cell.length_b   1.000
_cell.length_c   1.000
_cell.angle_alpha   90.00
_cell.angle_beta   90.00
_cell.angle_gamma   90.00
#
_symmetry.space_group_name_H-M   'P 1'
#
loop_
_entity.id
_entity.type
_entity.pdbx_description
1 polymer ?
#
loop_
_entity_poly.entity_id
_entity_poly.type
_entity_poly.pdbx_seq_one_letter_code
_entity_poly.pdbx_strand_id
1 'polypeptide(L)'
;VLFTDGILHAGERRAQRMDIATSLQAMLEEQDPPPQAIADALLNEAIRLDDGRPADDMSVVAIRIVERRGDDIRRMTVRLPICLPEG
;
A
#
# COMPACT_ATOMS: atom_id res chain seq x y z
N VAL A 1 -0.12 -9.75 -3.30
CA VAL A 1 0.12 -8.30 -3.38
C VAL A 1 1.08 -8.05 -4.53
N LEU A 2 0.85 -7.00 -5.31
CA LEU A 2 1.74 -6.56 -6.39
C LEU A 2 2.19 -5.13 -6.09
N PHE A 3 3.39 -4.75 -6.53
CA PHE A 3 3.94 -3.42 -6.29
C PHE A 3 4.97 -3.05 -7.34
N THR A 4 5.23 -1.75 -7.50
CA THR A 4 6.33 -1.23 -8.34
C THR A 4 7.67 -1.33 -7.61
N ASP A 5 8.76 -1.20 -8.36
CA ASP A 5 10.12 -1.16 -7.84
C ASP A 5 10.39 0.04 -6.91
N GLY A 6 9.66 1.15 -7.05
CA GLY A 6 9.68 2.25 -6.07
C GLY A 6 9.38 1.81 -4.63
N ILE A 7 8.55 0.78 -4.43
CA ILE A 7 8.31 0.18 -3.11
C ILE A 7 9.52 -0.65 -2.65
N LEU A 8 10.14 -1.42 -3.56
CA LEU A 8 11.29 -2.28 -3.26
C LEU A 8 12.55 -1.46 -2.91
N HIS A 9 12.72 -0.30 -3.53
CA HIS A 9 13.88 0.58 -3.36
C HIS A 9 13.69 1.62 -2.24
N ALA A 10 12.52 1.70 -1.61
CA ALA A 10 12.28 2.61 -0.49
C ALA A 10 13.33 2.43 0.62
N GLY A 11 13.91 3.52 1.10
CA GLY A 11 14.95 3.54 2.14
C GLY A 11 16.33 3.03 1.71
N GLU A 12 16.54 2.70 0.43
CA GLU A 12 17.82 2.18 -0.08
C GLU A 12 18.98 3.15 0.16
N ARG A 13 18.76 4.46 0.00
CA ARG A 13 19.76 5.52 0.24
C ARG A 13 20.31 5.54 1.67
N ARG A 14 19.63 4.88 2.60
CA ARG A 14 19.97 4.80 4.02
C ARG A 14 20.31 3.38 4.47
N ALA A 15 20.49 2.46 3.51
CA ALA A 15 20.70 1.04 3.78
C ALA A 15 19.58 0.40 4.63
N GLN A 16 18.35 0.94 4.54
CA GLN A 16 17.17 0.45 5.26
C GLN A 16 16.06 0.13 4.27
N ARG A 17 16.23 -0.96 3.51
CA ARG A 17 15.21 -1.41 2.55
C ARG A 17 13.99 -1.96 3.26
N MET A 18 12.84 -1.81 2.62
CA MET A 18 11.59 -2.38 3.11
C MET A 18 11.64 -3.92 3.08
N ASP A 19 11.27 -4.55 4.20
CA ASP A 19 10.97 -5.99 4.24
C ASP A 19 9.47 -6.21 4.08
N ILE A 20 9.05 -6.34 2.83
CA ILE A 20 7.63 -6.46 2.46
C ILE A 20 7.01 -7.74 3.04
N ALA A 21 7.77 -8.83 3.12
CA ALA A 21 7.27 -10.11 3.61
C ALA A 21 6.99 -10.07 5.10
N THR A 22 7.93 -9.55 5.89
CA THR A 22 7.75 -9.35 7.33
C THR A 22 6.63 -8.38 7.63
N SER A 23 6.55 -7.27 6.88
CA SER A 23 5.49 -6.27 7.05
C SER A 23 4.11 -6.88 6.77
N LEU A 24 3.97 -7.66 5.69
CA LEU A 24 2.73 -8.38 5.39
C LEU A 24 2.36 -9.42 6.45
N GLN A 25 3.33 -10.18 6.96
CA GLN A 25 3.09 -11.17 8.01
C GLN A 25 2.53 -10.50 9.28
N ALA A 26 3.17 -9.43 9.75
CA ALA A 26 2.72 -8.69 10.93
C ALA A 26 1.28 -8.18 10.76
N MET A 27 0.91 -7.68 9.58
CA MET A 27 -0.45 -7.22 9.32
C MET A 27 -1.50 -8.35 9.30
N LEU A 28 -1.13 -9.52 8.80
CA LEU A 28 -2.05 -10.66 8.68
C LEU A 28 -2.30 -11.35 10.02
N GLU A 29 -1.33 -11.29 10.94
CA GLU A 29 -1.48 -11.76 12.32
C GLU A 29 -2.52 -10.94 13.11
N GLU A 30 -2.80 -9.71 12.69
CA GLU A 30 -3.55 -8.70 13.45
C GLU A 30 -5.05 -8.57 13.10
N GLN A 31 -5.75 -9.69 12.82
CA GLN A 31 -7.22 -9.78 12.60
C GLN A 31 -7.73 -9.51 11.17
N ASP A 32 -7.13 -10.14 10.16
CA ASP A 32 -7.75 -10.29 8.83
C ASP A 32 -8.10 -8.94 8.12
N PRO A 33 -7.11 -8.07 7.89
CA PRO A 33 -7.33 -6.71 7.40
C PRO A 33 -8.01 -6.67 6.02
N PRO A 34 -8.76 -5.59 5.71
CA PRO A 34 -9.26 -5.37 4.37
C PRO A 34 -8.10 -5.10 3.41
N PRO A 35 -8.20 -5.47 2.12
CA PRO A 35 -7.13 -5.29 1.15
C PRO A 35 -6.67 -3.83 1.03
N GLN A 36 -7.57 -2.85 1.15
CA GLN A 36 -7.20 -1.43 1.13
C GLN A 36 -6.23 -1.08 2.27
N ALA A 37 -6.46 -1.57 3.48
CA ALA A 37 -5.58 -1.31 4.61
C ALA A 37 -4.18 -1.91 4.41
N ILE A 38 -4.09 -3.08 3.77
CA ILE A 38 -2.80 -3.69 3.37
C ILE A 38 -2.05 -2.77 2.40
N ALA A 39 -2.73 -2.28 1.36
CA ALA A 39 -2.11 -1.38 0.39
C ALA A 39 -1.65 -0.08 1.04
N ASP A 40 -2.50 0.54 1.87
CA ASP A 40 -2.21 1.80 2.54
C ASP A 40 -1.02 1.67 3.51
N ALA A 41 -0.95 0.59 4.29
CA ALA A 41 0.14 0.38 5.24
C ALA A 41 1.49 0.19 4.55
N LEU A 42 1.55 -0.65 3.50
CA LEU A 42 2.78 -0.87 2.74
C LEU A 42 3.26 0.42 2.07
N LEU A 43 2.33 1.17 1.47
CA LEU A 43 2.65 2.44 0.83
C LEU A 43 3.16 3.47 1.84
N ASN A 44 2.50 3.59 3.00
CA ASN A 44 2.91 4.51 4.07
C ASN A 44 4.27 4.14 4.67
N GLU A 45 4.57 2.85 4.81
CA GLU A 45 5.88 2.39 5.26
C GLU A 45 6.98 2.75 4.27
N ALA A 46 6.76 2.50 2.96
CA ALA A 46 7.70 2.88 1.92
C ALA A 46 7.95 4.41 1.92
N ILE A 47 6.89 5.21 2.01
CA ILE A 47 6.98 6.67 2.14
C ILE A 47 7.79 7.06 3.38
N ARG A 48 7.58 6.40 4.52
CA ARG A 48 8.29 6.67 5.77
C ARG A 48 9.78 6.34 5.68
N LEU A 49 10.14 5.24 5.01
CA LEU A 49 11.53 4.87 4.75
C LEU A 49 12.26 5.91 3.89
N ASP A 50 11.50 6.63 3.05
CA ASP A 50 11.94 7.77 2.25
C ASP A 50 11.71 9.14 2.93
N ASP A 51 11.56 9.19 4.26
CA ASP A 51 11.34 10.42 5.05
C ASP A 51 10.14 11.27 4.64
N GLY A 52 9.07 10.62 4.19
CA GLY A 52 7.89 11.31 3.71
C GLY A 52 8.03 11.84 2.28
N ARG A 53 9.15 11.58 1.59
CA ARG A 53 9.40 12.04 0.23
C ARG A 53 9.82 10.88 -0.68
N PRO A 54 8.86 10.22 -1.37
CA PRO A 54 9.15 9.13 -2.30
C PRO A 54 10.31 9.45 -3.26
N ALA A 55 11.24 8.51 -3.35
CA ALA A 55 12.37 8.58 -4.27
C ALA A 55 11.96 8.38 -5.74
N ASP A 56 10.88 7.66 -5.97
CA ASP A 56 10.34 7.23 -7.27
C ASP A 56 8.81 7.00 -7.16
N ASP A 57 8.14 6.72 -8.28
CA ASP A 57 6.72 6.40 -8.32
C ASP A 57 6.41 5.10 -7.57
N MET A 58 5.53 5.19 -6.57
CA MET A 58 5.13 4.08 -5.71
C MET A 58 3.70 3.66 -6.01
N SER A 59 3.49 2.37 -6.27
CA SER A 59 2.16 1.79 -6.43
C SER A 59 2.08 0.42 -5.76
N VAL A 60 0.96 0.17 -5.07
CA VAL A 60 0.65 -1.10 -4.40
C VAL A 60 -0.75 -1.56 -4.80
N VAL A 61 -0.87 -2.84 -5.15
CA VAL A 61 -2.14 -3.51 -5.43
C VAL A 61 -2.31 -4.68 -4.46
N ALA A 62 -3.32 -4.59 -3.61
CA ALA A 62 -3.74 -5.68 -2.73
C ALA A 62 -5.03 -6.31 -3.27
N ILE A 63 -4.97 -7.62 -3.51
CA ILE A 63 -6.12 -8.42 -3.91
C ILE A 63 -6.34 -9.44 -2.81
N ARG A 64 -7.60 -9.56 -2.36
CA ARG A 64 -8.01 -10.55 -1.39
C ARG A 64 -9.15 -11.38 -1.97
N ILE A 65 -8.99 -12.70 -1.92
CA ILE A 65 -10.05 -13.64 -2.26
C ILE A 65 -10.72 -14.01 -0.94
N VAL A 66 -12.02 -13.73 -0.85
CA VAL A 66 -12.83 -14.00 0.35
C VAL A 66 -14.03 -14.85 -0.03
N GLU A 67 -14.59 -15.56 0.96
CA GLU A 67 -15.90 -16.16 0.79
C GLU A 67 -16.93 -15.08 0.43
N ARG A 68 -17.85 -15.42 -0.48
CA ARG A 68 -18.90 -14.50 -0.90
C ARG A 68 -19.78 -14.13 0.31
N ARG A 69 -19.83 -12.84 0.64
CA ARG A 69 -20.69 -12.26 1.67
C ARG A 69 -21.45 -11.08 1.07
N GLY A 70 -22.78 -11.02 1.23
CA GLY A 70 -23.63 -9.95 0.71
C GLY A 70 -24.39 -10.28 -0.57
N ASP A 71 -24.78 -9.25 -1.32
CA ASP A 71 -25.57 -9.33 -2.55
C ASP A 71 -24.72 -9.55 -3.82
N ASP A 72 -25.37 -9.68 -4.98
CA ASP A 72 -24.71 -9.82 -6.29
C ASP A 72 -24.23 -8.47 -6.88
N ILE A 73 -24.35 -7.36 -6.13
CA ILE A 73 -24.03 -6.03 -6.65
C ILE A 73 -22.51 -5.81 -6.58
N ARG A 74 -21.92 -5.57 -7.75
CA ARG A 74 -20.51 -5.19 -7.88
C ARG A 74 -20.35 -3.71 -7.52
N ARG A 75 -19.42 -3.42 -6.60
CA ARG A 75 -19.12 -2.06 -6.15
C ARG A 75 -17.67 -1.73 -6.45
N MET A 76 -17.43 -0.50 -6.89
CA MET A 76 -16.10 0.05 -7.13
C MET A 76 -16.06 1.47 -6.56
N THR A 77 -15.02 1.76 -5.78
CA THR A 77 -14.78 3.08 -5.19
C THR A 77 -13.42 3.57 -5.66
N VAL A 78 -13.34 4.82 -6.13
CA VAL A 78 -12.08 5.46 -6.53
C VAL A 78 -11.98 6.79 -5.79
N ARG A 79 -10.82 7.06 -5.21
CA ARG A 79 -10.48 8.34 -4.57
C ARG A 79 -9.24 8.91 -5.25
N LEU A 80 -9.42 10.00 -5.98
CA LEU A 80 -8.34 10.76 -6.60
C LEU A 80 -8.28 12.15 -5.95
N PRO A 81 -7.36 12.39 -5.01
CA PRO A 81 -7.17 13.74 -4.48
C PRO A 81 -6.62 14.65 -5.59
N ILE A 82 -7.26 15.79 -5.79
CA ILE A 82 -6.79 16.84 -6.72
C ILE A 82 -6.18 17.97 -5.90
N CYS A 83 -4.95 18.37 -6.23
CA CYS A 83 -4.38 19.60 -5.70
C CYS A 83 -4.85 20.74 -6.60
N LEU A 84 -5.72 21.62 -6.09
CA LEU A 84 -6.08 22.82 -6.82
C LEU A 84 -4.85 23.76 -6.85
N PRO A 85 -4.49 24.34 -8.00
CA PRO A 85 -3.38 25.28 -8.06
C PRO A 85 -3.66 26.46 -7.13
N GLU A 86 -2.69 26.82 -6.28
CA GLU A 86 -2.76 28.03 -5.47
C GLU A 86 -2.79 29.25 -6.41
N GLY A 87 -3.82 30.10 -6.25
CA GLY A 87 -4.03 31.30 -7.05
C GLY A 87 -3.22 32.49 -6.58
#